data_AF-A0A4W5JP22-F1
#
_entry.id   AF-A0A4W5JP22-F1
#
_cell.length_a   1.000
_cell.length_b   1.000
_cell.length_c   1.000
_cell.angle_alpha   90.00
_cell.angle_beta   90.00
_cell.angle_gamma   90.00
#
_symmetry.space_group_name_H-M   'P 1'
#
loop_
_entity.id
_entity.type
_entity.pdbx_description
1 polymer ?
#
loop_
_entity_poly.entity_id
_entity_poly.type
_entity_poly.pdbx_seq_one_letter_code
_entity_poly.pdbx_strand_id
1 'polypeptide(L)'
;MLPSVSLLPSPGGVRDCLRLRGLPYTATIEDILAFLGEYTHDIRPHGVHMVVNQQGRPSGDCFIQMRSAERAFSASQRVHKQVMSGPGQAGKRGVNSRYVEVFPCSAEEMGLVLMGGSLSHTHIHTHTRTRSGTGLSPPP
;
A
#
# COMPACT_ATOMS: atom_id res chain seq x y z
N MET A 1 37.59 -13.30 10.30
CA MET A 1 36.25 -13.83 9.95
C MET A 1 35.31 -12.63 9.87
N LEU A 2 35.00 -12.15 8.67
CA LEU A 2 34.09 -11.00 8.50
C LEU A 2 32.65 -11.50 8.66
N PRO A 3 31.77 -10.79 9.41
CA PRO A 3 30.36 -11.11 9.42
C PRO A 3 29.80 -10.80 8.04
N SER A 4 29.33 -11.83 7.34
CA SER A 4 28.57 -11.68 6.11
C SER A 4 27.23 -11.04 6.46
N VAL A 5 27.17 -9.71 6.46
CA VAL A 5 25.91 -8.98 6.55
C VAL A 5 25.17 -9.23 5.25
N SER A 6 24.23 -10.17 5.28
CA SER A 6 23.33 -10.47 4.17
C SER A 6 22.52 -9.22 3.85
N LEU A 7 22.97 -8.48 2.82
CA LEU A 7 22.30 -7.30 2.27
C LEU A 7 21.10 -7.70 1.40
N LEU A 8 20.28 -8.63 1.89
CA LEU A 8 19.06 -9.06 1.24
C LEU A 8 17.94 -8.92 2.28
N PRO A 9 16.92 -8.09 2.04
CA PRO A 9 15.75 -8.09 2.89
C PRO A 9 15.14 -9.51 2.86
N SER A 10 14.91 -10.07 4.03
CA SER A 10 14.29 -11.39 4.13
C SER A 10 12.90 -11.29 3.47
N PRO A 11 12.50 -12.21 2.57
CA PRO A 11 11.19 -12.17 1.90
C PRO A 11 9.99 -12.48 2.82
N GLY A 12 10.08 -12.10 4.09
CA GLY A 12 9.09 -12.32 5.15
C GLY A 12 9.12 -11.21 6.20
N GLY A 13 9.34 -9.96 5.78
CA GLY A 13 9.15 -8.80 6.65
C GLY A 13 7.73 -8.78 7.25
N VAL A 14 7.62 -8.35 8.50
CA VAL A 14 6.34 -8.24 9.21
C VAL A 14 5.38 -7.40 8.37
N ARG A 15 4.16 -7.93 8.12
CA ARG A 15 3.12 -7.25 7.32
C ARG A 15 2.23 -6.39 8.21
N ASP A 16 2.86 -5.47 8.92
CA ASP A 16 2.24 -4.50 9.82
C ASP A 16 1.78 -3.22 9.10
N CYS A 17 1.90 -3.17 7.78
CA CYS A 17 1.46 -2.03 6.98
C CYS A 17 0.22 -2.37 6.15
N LEU A 18 -0.59 -1.36 5.86
CA LEU A 18 -1.77 -1.45 5.01
C LEU A 18 -1.58 -0.56 3.79
N ARG A 19 -1.86 -1.09 2.61
CA ARG A 19 -1.99 -0.32 1.39
C ARG A 19 -3.47 -0.15 1.05
N LEU A 20 -3.93 1.09 1.06
CA LEU A 20 -5.26 1.49 0.61
C LEU A 20 -5.14 1.98 -0.83
N ARG A 21 -6.04 1.51 -1.69
CA ARG A 21 -6.13 1.89 -3.11
C ARG A 21 -7.54 2.34 -3.45
N GLY A 22 -7.63 3.34 -4.32
CA GLY A 22 -8.92 3.83 -4.84
C GLY A 22 -9.54 4.92 -3.98
N LEU A 23 -8.76 5.57 -3.13
CA LEU A 23 -9.24 6.68 -2.32
C LEU A 23 -9.79 7.81 -3.21
N PRO A 24 -10.88 8.49 -2.80
CA PRO A 24 -11.34 9.71 -3.45
C PRO A 24 -10.24 10.77 -3.52
N TYR A 25 -10.17 11.54 -4.61
CA TYR A 25 -9.19 12.63 -4.74
C TYR A 25 -9.33 13.73 -3.68
N THR A 26 -10.51 13.82 -3.05
CA THR A 26 -10.82 14.77 -1.98
C THR A 26 -10.71 14.13 -0.58
N ALA A 27 -10.24 12.89 -0.48
CA ALA A 27 -10.11 12.20 0.81
C ALA A 27 -9.01 12.87 1.65
N THR A 28 -9.33 13.16 2.91
CA THR A 28 -8.40 13.70 3.89
C THR A 28 -7.92 12.61 4.84
N ILE A 29 -6.91 12.92 5.66
CA ILE A 29 -6.41 12.00 6.68
C ILE A 29 -7.54 11.65 7.65
N GLU A 30 -8.38 12.62 8.01
CA GLU A 30 -9.51 12.42 8.92
C GLU A 30 -10.51 11.40 8.36
N ASP A 31 -10.80 11.43 7.06
CA ASP A 31 -11.67 10.43 6.44
C ASP A 31 -11.05 9.03 6.44
N ILE A 32 -9.73 8.94 6.22
CA ILE A 32 -9.03 7.65 6.24
C ILE A 32 -9.09 7.05 7.65
N LEU A 33 -8.91 7.89 8.68
CA LEU A 33 -9.05 7.48 10.06
C LEU A 33 -10.51 7.06 10.35
N ALA A 34 -11.51 7.84 9.91
CA ALA A 34 -12.91 7.48 10.05
C ALA A 34 -13.25 6.16 9.34
N PHE A 35 -12.66 5.92 8.17
CA PHE A 35 -12.81 4.68 7.39
C PHE A 35 -12.21 3.46 8.11
N LEU A 36 -11.09 3.62 8.81
CA LEU A 36 -10.49 2.57 9.65
C LEU A 36 -11.26 2.34 10.96
N GLY A 37 -11.99 3.33 11.45
CA GLY A 37 -12.80 3.22 12.65
C GLY A 37 -11.97 2.81 13.88
N GLU A 38 -12.33 1.67 14.49
CA GLU A 38 -11.69 1.16 15.70
C GLU A 38 -10.20 0.79 15.52
N TYR A 39 -9.76 0.50 14.30
CA TYR A 39 -8.38 0.13 14.02
C TYR A 39 -7.40 1.32 14.10
N THR A 40 -7.92 2.55 14.18
CA THR A 40 -7.10 3.76 14.30
C THR A 40 -6.25 3.80 15.56
N HIS A 41 -6.70 3.17 16.64
CA HIS A 41 -5.97 3.09 17.91
C HIS A 41 -4.66 2.30 17.81
N ASP A 42 -4.58 1.37 16.85
CA ASP A 42 -3.41 0.53 16.61
C ASP A 42 -2.45 1.13 15.57
N ILE A 43 -2.73 2.33 15.03
CA ILE A 43 -1.85 3.00 14.07
C ILE A 43 -0.63 3.60 14.79
N ARG A 44 0.55 3.54 14.18
CA ARG A 44 1.76 4.19 14.70
C ARG A 44 1.62 5.71 14.60
N PRO A 45 2.20 6.50 15.53
CA PRO A 45 2.20 7.95 15.41
C PRO A 45 2.84 8.36 14.07
N HIS A 46 2.17 9.22 13.31
CA HIS A 46 2.55 9.60 11.93
C HIS A 46 2.66 8.43 10.94
N GLY A 47 2.00 7.30 11.21
CA GLY A 47 2.04 6.12 10.35
C GLY A 47 1.16 6.19 9.11
N VAL A 48 0.46 7.30 8.85
CA VAL A 48 -0.40 7.46 7.65
C VAL A 48 0.38 8.25 6.59
N HIS A 49 0.55 7.64 5.42
CA HIS A 49 1.34 8.18 4.32
C HIS A 49 0.52 8.18 3.03
N MET A 50 0.03 9.36 2.64
CA MET A 50 -0.66 9.54 1.37
C MET A 50 0.34 9.60 0.22
N VAL A 51 0.07 8.85 -0.85
CA VAL A 51 0.90 8.91 -2.06
C VAL A 51 0.43 10.09 -2.91
N VAL A 52 1.36 11.00 -3.21
CA VAL A 52 1.12 12.11 -4.12
C VAL A 52 1.88 11.91 -5.42
N ASN A 53 1.27 12.33 -6.53
CA ASN A 53 1.91 12.34 -7.83
C ASN A 53 2.89 13.53 -7.95
N GLN A 54 3.70 13.58 -9.00
CA GLN A 54 4.65 14.66 -9.31
C GLN A 54 4.01 16.06 -9.37
N GLN A 55 2.72 16.12 -9.66
CA GLN A 55 1.93 17.37 -9.66
C GLN A 55 1.45 17.79 -8.26
N GLY A 56 1.85 17.08 -7.20
CA GLY A 56 1.39 17.31 -5.83
C GLY A 56 -0.05 16.88 -5.54
N ARG A 57 -0.69 16.15 -6.47
CA ARG A 57 -2.07 15.66 -6.30
C ARG A 57 -2.10 14.26 -5.71
N PRO A 58 -3.06 13.92 -4.84
CA PRO A 58 -3.17 12.57 -4.29
C PRO A 58 -3.41 11.55 -5.40
N SER A 59 -2.59 10.49 -5.43
CA SER A 59 -2.68 9.41 -6.42
C SER A 59 -3.91 8.52 -6.21
N GLY A 60 -4.48 8.54 -5.01
CA GLY A 60 -5.53 7.60 -4.58
C GLY A 60 -4.97 6.33 -3.92
N ASP A 61 -3.66 6.23 -3.78
CA ASP A 61 -2.96 5.24 -2.95
C ASP A 61 -2.58 5.88 -1.61
N CYS A 62 -2.69 5.13 -0.52
CA CYS A 62 -2.24 5.51 0.81
C CYS A 62 -1.66 4.29 1.52
N PHE A 63 -0.68 4.54 2.39
CA PHE A 63 -0.07 3.52 3.24
C PHE A 63 -0.28 3.85 4.71
N ILE A 64 -0.52 2.82 5.52
CA ILE A 64 -0.76 2.98 6.96
C ILE A 64 0.06 1.96 7.72
N GLN A 65 0.94 2.44 8.58
CA GLN A 65 1.75 1.61 9.45
C GLN A 65 1.04 1.38 10.78
N MET A 66 0.74 0.12 11.06
CA MET A 66 0.13 -0.32 12.30
C MET A 66 1.19 -0.80 13.29
N ARG A 67 0.80 -0.93 14.55
CA ARG A 67 1.67 -1.40 15.64
C ARG A 67 1.82 -2.93 15.62
N SER A 68 0.88 -3.65 15.01
CA SER A 68 0.87 -5.11 14.94
C SER A 68 0.38 -5.60 13.58
N ALA A 69 1.03 -6.64 13.06
CA ALA A 69 0.63 -7.32 11.82
C ALA A 69 -0.72 -8.03 11.92
N GLU A 70 -1.08 -8.55 13.09
CA GLU A 70 -2.39 -9.21 13.29
C GLU A 70 -3.54 -8.19 13.18
N ARG A 71 -3.31 -6.98 13.72
CA ARG A 71 -4.24 -5.86 13.62
C ARG A 71 -4.31 -5.33 12.20
N ALA A 72 -3.17 -5.22 11.51
CA ALA A 72 -3.14 -4.89 10.08
C ALA A 72 -3.93 -5.90 9.26
N PHE A 73 -3.71 -7.19 9.43
CA PHE A 73 -4.46 -8.21 8.71
C PHE A 73 -5.98 -8.11 8.99
N SER A 74 -6.37 -8.03 10.26
CA SER A 74 -7.78 -7.91 10.66
C SER A 74 -8.45 -6.66 10.09
N ALA A 75 -7.77 -5.52 10.18
CA ALA A 75 -8.22 -4.25 9.59
C ALA A 75 -8.39 -4.39 8.09
N SER A 76 -7.37 -4.93 7.39
CA SER A 76 -7.41 -5.11 5.94
C SER A 76 -8.65 -5.90 5.53
N GLN A 77 -8.95 -7.03 6.18
CA GLN A 77 -10.11 -7.85 5.85
C GLN A 77 -11.44 -7.13 6.15
N ARG A 78 -11.51 -6.39 7.26
CA ARG A 78 -12.73 -5.69 7.66
C ARG A 78 -13.07 -4.54 6.73
N VAL A 79 -12.06 -3.75 6.32
CA VAL A 79 -12.27 -2.57 5.48
C VAL A 79 -12.07 -2.83 3.98
N HIS A 80 -11.69 -4.05 3.58
CA HIS A 80 -11.51 -4.41 2.17
C HIS A 80 -12.81 -4.23 1.37
N LYS A 81 -12.72 -3.52 0.24
CA LYS A 81 -13.84 -3.23 -0.68
C LYS A 81 -14.99 -2.45 -0.03
N GLN A 82 -14.74 -1.77 1.08
CA GLN A 82 -15.72 -0.87 1.65
C GLN A 82 -15.78 0.45 0.88
N VAL A 83 -16.95 1.07 0.92
CA VAL A 83 -17.18 2.36 0.27
C VAL A 83 -16.72 3.47 1.20
N MET A 84 -15.79 4.29 0.71
CA MET A 84 -15.43 5.53 1.37
C MET A 84 -16.19 6.67 0.72
N SER A 85 -17.02 7.36 1.51
CA SER A 85 -17.64 8.62 1.12
C SER A 85 -16.72 9.75 1.58
N GLY A 86 -16.29 10.62 0.65
CA GLY A 86 -15.41 11.74 0.99
C GLY A 86 -16.04 12.75 1.94
N PRO A 87 -15.24 13.64 2.56
CA PRO A 87 -15.74 14.60 3.53
C PRO A 87 -16.53 15.68 2.81
N GLY A 88 -17.55 16.21 3.48
CA GLY A 88 -17.95 17.58 3.25
C GLY A 88 -18.79 17.89 2.03
N GLN A 89 -19.72 17.02 1.62
CA GLN A 89 -21.01 17.50 1.10
C GLN A 89 -22.17 16.62 1.55
N ALA A 90 -22.53 16.73 2.84
CA ALA A 90 -23.78 16.21 3.39
C ALA A 90 -25.06 16.72 2.67
N GLY A 91 -24.94 17.61 1.68
CA GLY A 91 -26.00 18.09 0.79
C GLY A 91 -25.96 17.59 -0.66
N LYS A 92 -24.87 16.96 -1.13
CA LYS A 92 -24.80 16.31 -2.46
C LYS A 92 -24.57 14.81 -2.28
N ARG A 93 -25.63 14.12 -1.83
CA ARG A 93 -25.69 12.65 -1.80
C ARG A 93 -25.41 12.12 -3.21
N GLY A 94 -24.23 11.52 -3.43
CA GLY A 94 -24.05 10.52 -4.48
C GLY A 94 -22.95 10.70 -5.54
N VAL A 95 -22.06 11.70 -5.49
CA VAL A 95 -21.17 11.96 -6.66
C VAL A 95 -19.75 11.39 -6.55
N ASN A 96 -19.24 11.05 -5.36
CA ASN A 96 -17.82 10.68 -5.20
C ASN A 96 -17.55 9.56 -4.18
N SER A 97 -18.46 8.60 -4.07
CA SER A 97 -18.21 7.34 -3.37
C SER A 97 -17.25 6.47 -4.18
N ARG A 98 -16.21 5.94 -3.54
CA ARG A 98 -15.24 5.02 -4.16
C ARG A 98 -15.13 3.75 -3.33
N TYR A 99 -15.06 2.62 -4.00
CA TYR A 99 -14.66 1.37 -3.36
C TYR A 99 -13.17 1.43 -3.08
N VAL A 100 -12.82 1.30 -1.80
CA VAL A 100 -11.44 1.31 -1.36
C VAL A 100 -11.01 -0.13 -1.16
N GLU A 101 -9.94 -0.52 -1.85
CA GLU A 101 -9.31 -1.81 -1.67
C GLU A 101 -8.19 -1.67 -0.65
N VAL A 102 -8.16 -2.58 0.32
CA VAL A 102 -7.14 -2.59 1.37
C VAL A 102 -6.39 -3.91 1.32
N PHE A 103 -5.06 -3.82 1.31
CA PHE A 103 -4.15 -4.95 1.23
C PHE A 103 -3.10 -4.88 2.34
N PRO A 104 -2.81 -5.97 3.06
CA PRO A 104 -1.69 -6.02 3.97
C PRO A 104 -0.37 -6.03 3.18
N CYS A 105 0.62 -5.29 3.65
CA CYS A 105 1.95 -5.15 3.07
C CYS A 105 3.00 -4.98 4.17
N SER A 106 4.28 -5.18 3.84
CA SER A 106 5.39 -4.90 4.74
C SER A 106 5.83 -3.43 4.63
N ALA A 107 6.56 -2.96 5.64
CA ALA A 107 7.19 -1.64 5.62
C ALA A 107 8.14 -1.46 4.42
N GLU A 108 8.75 -2.56 3.95
CA GLU A 108 9.64 -2.57 2.80
C GLU A 108 8.86 -2.38 1.49
N GLU A 109 7.73 -3.08 1.34
CA GLU A 109 6.81 -2.89 0.20
C GLU A 109 6.31 -1.44 0.14
N MET A 110 5.93 -0.88 1.30
CA MET A 110 5.55 0.52 1.42
C MET A 110 6.71 1.45 1.00
N GLY A 111 7.92 1.22 1.50
CA GLY A 111 9.10 2.00 1.14
C GLY A 111 9.42 1.98 -0.36
N LEU A 112 9.31 0.81 -1.00
CA LEU A 112 9.51 0.66 -2.44
C LEU A 112 8.52 1.52 -3.24
N VAL A 113 7.24 1.56 -2.87
CA VAL A 113 6.25 2.42 -3.57
C VAL A 113 6.53 3.88 -3.35
N LEU A 114 6.84 4.27 -2.11
CA LEU A 114 7.10 5.67 -1.77
C LEU A 114 8.38 6.19 -2.44
N MET A 115 9.38 5.33 -2.71
CA MET A 115 10.59 5.68 -3.46
C MET A 115 10.40 5.64 -5.00
N GLY A 116 9.20 5.38 -5.51
CA GLY A 116 8.92 5.34 -6.95
C GLY A 116 9.19 4.00 -7.63
N GLY A 117 9.43 2.93 -6.85
CA GLY A 117 9.46 1.56 -7.34
C GLY A 117 8.05 1.08 -7.69
N SER A 118 7.86 0.60 -8.92
CA SER A 118 6.59 -0.01 -9.32
C SER A 118 6.42 -1.37 -8.62
N LEU A 119 5.51 -1.47 -7.66
CA LEU A 119 5.04 -2.77 -7.15
C LEU A 119 4.16 -3.42 -8.23
N SER A 120 4.82 -4.05 -9.20
CA SER A 120 4.17 -4.99 -10.09
C SER A 120 3.76 -6.20 -9.25
N HIS A 121 2.45 -6.32 -9.02
CA HIS A 121 1.74 -7.41 -8.34
C HIS A 121 2.51 -8.75 -8.44
N THR A 122 3.37 -9.04 -7.47
CA THR A 122 4.10 -10.30 -7.42
C THR A 122 3.19 -11.31 -6.76
N HIS A 123 2.22 -11.78 -7.54
CA HIS A 123 1.62 -13.08 -7.29
C HIS A 123 2.79 -14.07 -7.35
N ILE A 124 3.18 -14.57 -6.18
CA ILE A 124 4.16 -15.64 -6.03
C ILE A 124 3.73 -16.86 -6.85
N HIS A 125 4.22 -16.95 -8.08
CA HIS A 125 4.41 -18.24 -8.73
C HIS A 125 5.91 -18.54 -8.71
N THR A 126 6.30 -19.26 -7.67
CA THR A 126 7.50 -20.09 -7.68
C THR A 126 7.44 -21.00 -8.91
N HIS A 127 8.35 -20.83 -9.87
CA HIS A 127 9.14 -21.90 -10.49
C HIS A 127 10.08 -21.34 -11.57
N THR A 128 11.35 -21.21 -11.17
CA THR A 128 12.57 -21.52 -11.96
C THR A 128 12.50 -21.38 -13.48
N ARG A 129 13.08 -20.31 -14.04
CA ARG A 129 13.62 -20.34 -15.41
C ARG A 129 15.12 -20.07 -15.38
N THR A 130 15.87 -21.15 -15.57
CA THR A 130 17.31 -21.19 -15.75
C THR A 130 17.76 -20.26 -16.89
N ARG A 131 18.86 -19.55 -16.66
CA ARG A 131 19.60 -18.76 -17.67
C ARG A 131 20.34 -19.70 -18.62
N SER A 132 20.06 -19.57 -19.90
CA SER A 132 20.96 -19.90 -21.02
C SER A 132 20.24 -19.44 -22.29
N GLY A 133 20.73 -18.60 -23.18
CA GLY A 133 22.01 -17.95 -23.38
C GLY A 133 21.88 -17.16 -24.70
N THR A 134 22.85 -16.26 -24.90
CA THR A 134 23.37 -15.78 -26.20
C THR A 134 22.44 -15.16 -27.26
N GLY A 135 22.73 -13.90 -27.55
CA GLY A 135 22.69 -13.31 -28.89
C GLY A 135 21.31 -12.82 -29.32
N LEU A 136 21.14 -11.72 -30.05
CA LEU A 136 22.01 -10.76 -30.69
C LEU A 136 21.07 -9.57 -31.01
N SER A 137 21.57 -8.34 -30.95
CA SER A 137 20.84 -7.13 -31.42
C SER A 137 21.31 -6.78 -32.87
N PRO A 138 20.81 -5.69 -33.49
CA PRO A 138 19.83 -5.58 -34.60
C PRO A 138 20.54 -5.06 -35.90
N PRO A 139 20.01 -4.21 -36.83
CA PRO A 139 18.69 -3.94 -37.46
C PRO A 139 18.81 -4.19 -39.02
N PRO A 140 18.14 -3.52 -40.02
CA PRO A 140 17.32 -2.29 -40.08
C PRO A 140 15.81 -2.47 -39.81
#